data_AF-A0A0F9J686-F1
#
_entry.id   AF-A0A0F9J686-F1
#
_cell.length_a   1.000
_cell.length_b   1.000
_cell.length_c   1.000
_cell.angle_alpha   90.00
_cell.angle_beta   90.00
_cell.angle_gamma   90.00
#
_symmetry.space_group_name_H-M   'P 1'
#
loop_
_entity.id
_entity.type
_entity.pdbx_description
1 polymer ?
#
loop_
_entity_poly.entity_id
_entity_poly.type
_entity_poly.pdbx_seq_one_letter_code
_entity_poly.pdbx_strand_id
1 'polypeptide(L)'
;MSKRVQVIRHIKTAADLFLGLVGEITVNTTDSALRVHDGASIGGVEQARSDLNNVPAATVSEDGKMTAAQVGDLATAKSNID
;
A
#
# COMPACT_ATOMS: atom_id res chain seq x y z
N MET A 1 -18.42 -2.88 29.64
CA MET A 1 -18.88 -1.93 28.61
C MET A 1 -17.99 -2.06 27.40
N SER A 2 -18.51 -2.51 26.26
CA SER A 2 -17.75 -2.63 25.01
C SER A 2 -17.76 -1.28 24.30
N LYS A 3 -16.58 -0.74 23.98
CA LYS A 3 -16.44 0.48 23.17
C LYS A 3 -16.36 0.07 21.71
N ARG A 4 -17.15 0.69 20.84
CA ARG A 4 -16.98 0.58 19.39
C ARG A 4 -16.25 1.81 18.89
N VAL A 5 -14.96 1.66 18.60
CA VAL A 5 -14.13 2.75 18.05
C VAL A 5 -14.31 2.75 16.53
N GLN A 6 -14.58 3.93 15.98
CA GLN A 6 -14.50 4.17 14.54
C GLN A 6 -13.36 5.17 14.31
N VAL A 7 -12.50 4.86 13.36
CA VAL A 7 -11.43 5.75 12.91
C VAL A 7 -11.90 6.58 11.72
N ILE A 8 -11.13 7.60 11.34
CA ILE A 8 -11.38 8.39 10.14
C ILE A 8 -11.22 7.48 8.91
N ARG A 9 -12.08 7.66 7.90
CA ARG A 9 -12.13 6.82 6.70
C ARG A 9 -12.28 7.69 5.46
N HIS A 10 -11.51 7.37 4.42
CA HIS A 10 -11.45 8.12 3.18
C HIS A 10 -11.43 7.17 1.97
N ILE A 11 -11.89 7.63 0.81
CA ILE A 11 -11.53 7.01 -0.48
C ILE A 11 -10.07 7.34 -0.79
N LYS A 12 -9.42 6.52 -1.64
CA LYS A 12 -7.98 6.65 -1.94
C LYS A 12 -7.54 8.09 -2.29
N THR A 13 -8.25 8.77 -3.18
CA THR A 13 -7.89 10.13 -3.62
C THR A 13 -7.93 11.16 -2.49
N ALA A 14 -8.88 11.05 -1.56
CA ALA A 14 -8.94 11.92 -0.39
C ALA A 14 -7.90 11.51 0.66
N ALA A 15 -7.68 10.20 0.82
CA ALA A 15 -6.67 9.67 1.73
C ALA A 15 -5.26 10.15 1.34
N ASP A 16 -4.95 10.17 0.03
CA ASP A 16 -3.67 10.61 -0.53
C ASP A 16 -3.40 12.12 -0.32
N LEU A 17 -4.40 12.91 0.09
CA LEU A 17 -4.29 14.35 0.37
C LEU A 17 -4.39 14.68 1.86
N PHE A 18 -4.64 13.69 2.71
CA PHE A 18 -4.84 13.90 4.14
C PHE A 18 -3.51 13.90 4.89
N LEU A 19 -3.28 14.92 5.74
CA LEU A 19 -2.16 14.95 6.69
C LEU A 19 -2.67 14.53 8.07
N GLY A 20 -2.36 13.30 8.48
CA GLY A 20 -2.70 12.80 9.81
C GLY A 20 -1.68 13.18 10.88
N LEU A 21 -2.09 13.10 12.13
CA LEU A 21 -1.23 13.33 13.30
C LEU A 21 -0.26 12.16 13.55
N VAL A 22 0.78 12.39 14.34
CA VAL A 22 1.73 11.35 14.76
C VAL A 22 0.98 10.20 15.45
N GLY A 23 1.08 8.99 14.90
CA GLY A 23 0.45 7.79 15.44
C GLY A 23 -1.05 7.67 15.13
N GLU A 24 -1.62 8.57 14.32
CA GLU A 24 -2.99 8.44 13.84
C GLU A 24 -3.12 7.27 12.87
N ILE A 25 -4.24 6.56 12.96
CA ILE A 25 -4.59 5.46 12.04
C ILE A 25 -5.90 5.80 11.34
N THR A 26 -5.90 5.71 10.01
CA THR A 26 -7.10 5.92 9.17
C THR A 26 -7.36 4.71 8.27
N VAL A 27 -8.58 4.55 7.77
CA VAL A 27 -8.92 3.50 6.78
C VAL A 27 -9.07 4.10 5.39
N ASN A 28 -8.35 3.54 4.42
CA ASN A 28 -8.66 3.73 3.01
C ASN A 28 -9.74 2.72 2.60
N THR A 29 -10.92 3.21 2.26
CA THR A 29 -12.08 2.37 1.91
C THR A 29 -12.02 1.86 0.47
N THR A 30 -11.20 2.46 -0.39
CA THR A 30 -11.00 1.97 -1.77
C THR A 30 -10.23 0.64 -1.73
N ASP A 31 -9.11 0.63 -1.01
CA ASP A 31 -8.24 -0.56 -0.94
C ASP A 31 -8.58 -1.46 0.25
N SER A 32 -9.48 -1.03 1.15
CA SER A 32 -9.82 -1.70 2.41
C SER A 32 -8.58 -1.98 3.26
N ALA A 33 -7.74 -0.95 3.43
CA ALA A 33 -6.46 -1.02 4.11
C ALA A 33 -6.30 0.09 5.17
N LEU A 34 -5.42 -0.13 6.14
CA LEU A 34 -5.05 0.85 7.15
C LEU A 34 -3.93 1.75 6.64
N ARG A 35 -3.93 3.01 7.09
CA ARG A 35 -2.81 3.94 6.91
C ARG A 35 -2.35 4.46 8.26
N VAL A 36 -1.03 4.56 8.42
CA VAL A 36 -0.37 5.09 9.62
C VAL A 36 0.25 6.45 9.28
N HIS A 37 0.10 7.42 10.18
CA HIS A 37 0.54 8.79 9.99
C HIS A 37 1.65 9.20 10.94
N ASP A 38 2.53 10.09 10.48
CA ASP A 38 3.73 10.57 11.18
C ASP A 38 3.69 12.08 11.50
N GLY A 39 2.57 12.76 11.23
CA GLY A 39 2.44 14.20 11.44
C GLY A 39 3.06 15.10 10.35
N ALA A 40 3.70 14.53 9.32
CA ALA A 40 4.42 15.30 8.30
C ALA A 40 4.13 14.86 6.86
N SER A 41 3.98 13.55 6.64
CA SER A 41 3.77 12.95 5.33
C SER A 41 2.29 12.99 4.94
N ILE A 42 1.96 13.79 3.93
CA ILE A 42 0.63 13.77 3.32
C ILE A 42 0.38 12.39 2.72
N GLY A 43 -0.80 11.82 2.98
CA GLY A 43 -1.19 10.50 2.51
C GLY A 43 -0.95 9.36 3.51
N GLY A 44 0.00 9.56 4.44
CA GLY A 44 0.47 8.53 5.37
C GLY A 44 1.09 7.32 4.65
N VAL A 45 1.37 6.27 5.43
CA VAL A 45 1.89 4.99 4.92
C VAL A 45 0.81 3.93 4.96
N GLU A 46 0.36 3.50 3.79
CA GLU A 46 -0.61 2.43 3.63
C GLU A 46 0.01 1.05 3.93
N GLN A 47 -0.66 0.29 4.79
CA GLN A 47 -0.21 -1.03 5.20
C GLN A 47 -0.61 -2.08 4.17
N ALA A 48 0.26 -3.05 3.97
CA ALA A 48 0.00 -4.19 3.11
C ALA A 48 -1.16 -5.05 3.65
N ARG A 49 -2.09 -5.44 2.78
CA ARG A 49 -3.12 -6.43 3.10
C ARG A 49 -2.53 -7.83 3.19
N SER A 50 -3.25 -8.75 3.82
CA SER A 50 -2.86 -10.17 3.86
C SER A 50 -2.77 -10.83 2.48
N ASP A 51 -3.53 -10.33 1.51
CA ASP A 51 -3.52 -10.79 0.11
C ASP A 51 -2.60 -9.96 -0.80
N LEU A 52 -1.95 -8.92 -0.26
CA LEU A 52 -1.06 -8.00 -0.99
C LEU A 52 -1.69 -7.29 -2.21
N ASN A 53 -3.02 -7.31 -2.36
CA ASN A 53 -3.67 -6.76 -3.55
C ASN A 53 -3.54 -5.22 -3.67
N ASN A 54 -3.19 -4.55 -2.57
CA ASN A 54 -2.91 -3.11 -2.53
C ASN A 54 -1.41 -2.77 -2.66
N VAL A 55 -0.56 -3.76 -2.85
CA VAL A 55 0.88 -3.57 -3.06
C VAL A 55 1.16 -3.72 -4.55
N PRO A 56 1.77 -2.73 -5.23
CA PRO A 56 2.12 -2.87 -6.63
C PRO A 56 3.06 -4.07 -6.84
N ALA A 57 2.90 -4.76 -7.99
CA ALA A 57 3.72 -5.91 -8.31
C ALA A 57 5.21 -5.53 -8.26
N ALA A 58 5.98 -6.37 -7.58
CA ALA A 58 7.44 -6.27 -7.48
C ALA A 58 8.00 -4.99 -6.82
N THR A 59 7.25 -4.45 -5.86
CA THR A 59 7.72 -3.42 -4.91
C THR A 59 8.53 -4.04 -3.75
N VAL A 60 8.60 -5.36 -3.66
CA VAL A 60 9.34 -6.06 -2.61
C VAL A 60 10.82 -6.12 -3.02
N SER A 61 11.57 -5.09 -2.65
CA SER A 61 13.02 -4.98 -2.91
C SER A 61 13.86 -5.75 -1.88
N GLU A 62 13.41 -6.95 -1.51
CA GLU A 62 14.14 -7.84 -0.62
C GLU A 62 15.13 -8.69 -1.43
N ASP A 63 16.32 -8.91 -0.89
CA ASP A 63 17.33 -9.77 -1.50
C ASP A 63 16.73 -11.16 -1.81
N GLY A 64 16.86 -11.61 -3.07
CA GLY A 64 16.38 -12.91 -3.53
C GLY A 64 14.94 -12.96 -4.05
N LYS A 65 14.25 -11.81 -4.18
CA LYS A 65 12.95 -11.73 -4.89
C LYS A 65 13.07 -10.99 -6.21
N MET A 66 12.20 -11.33 -7.16
CA MET A 66 12.16 -10.67 -8.47
C MET A 66 11.59 -9.25 -8.35
N THR A 67 12.35 -8.26 -8.81
CA THR A 67 11.93 -6.86 -8.97
C THR A 67 11.07 -6.67 -10.22
N ALA A 68 10.43 -5.50 -10.36
CA ALA A 68 9.53 -5.22 -11.49
C ALA A 68 10.28 -5.27 -12.84
N ALA A 69 11.52 -4.79 -12.84
CA ALA A 69 12.40 -4.86 -13.99
C ALA A 69 12.69 -6.31 -14.37
N GLN A 70 13.03 -7.16 -13.39
CA GLN A 70 13.35 -8.58 -13.63
C GLN A 70 12.14 -9.38 -14.15
N VAL A 71 10.92 -9.02 -13.76
CA VAL A 71 9.70 -9.61 -14.35
C VAL A 71 9.54 -9.20 -15.82
N GLY A 72 9.79 -7.94 -16.15
CA GLY A 72 9.77 -7.44 -17.54
C GLY A 72 10.85 -8.08 -18.41
N ASP A 73 12.05 -8.23 -17.87
CA ASP A 73 13.18 -8.88 -18.55
C ASP A 73 12.87 -10.35 -18.83
N LEU A 74 12.27 -11.06 -17.87
CA LEU A 74 11.86 -12.46 -18.06
C LEU A 74 10.74 -12.61 -19.10
N ALA A 75 9.74 -11.73 -19.07
CA ALA A 75 8.66 -11.73 -20.05
C ALA A 75 9.19 -11.50 -21.48
N THR A 76 10.16 -10.59 -21.62
CA THR A 76 10.86 -10.34 -22.88
C THR A 76 11.68 -11.55 -23.31
N ALA A 77 12.46 -12.13 -22.39
CA ALA A 77 13.27 -13.31 -22.68
C ALA A 77 12.42 -14.51 -23.12
N LYS A 78 11.25 -14.72 -22.49
CA LYS A 78 10.30 -15.77 -22.90
C LYS A 78 9.78 -15.54 -24.32
N SER A 79 9.41 -14.30 -24.66
CA SER A 79 8.91 -13.96 -25.99
C SER A 79 9.93 -14.14 -27.11
N ASN A 80 11.23 -14.20 -26.80
CA ASN A 80 12.30 -14.39 -27.79
C ASN A 80 12.63 -15.87 -28.04
N ILE A 81 12.04 -16.79 -27.26
CA ILE A 81 12.28 -18.24 -27.33
C ILE A 81 11.06 -18.98 -27.87
N ASP A 82 9.85 -18.42 -27.72
CA ASP A 82 8.62 -18.87 -28.42
C ASP A 82 8.59 -18.37 -29.87
#